data_AF-A0A965LTE7-F1
#
_entry.id   AF-A0A965LTE7-F1
#
_cell.length_a   1.000
_cell.length_b   1.000
_cell.length_c   1.000
_cell.angle_alpha   90.00
_cell.angle_beta   90.00
_cell.angle_gamma   90.00
#
_symmetry.space_group_name_H-M   'P 1'
#
loop_
_entity.id
_entity.type
_entity.pdbx_description
1 polymer ?
#
loop_
_entity_poly.entity_id
_entity_poly.type
_entity_poly.pdbx_seq_one_letter_code
_entity_poly.pdbx_strand_id
1 'polypeptide(L)'
;PGKDVYALTVIQLATVAVICWIGAAPDGIQAPLDGEVWFAIIFTAVFATALAFFIQTWAQSIMDASRVAIILTMEVVFAALTSVAVGQEVLSLQVILGGLLMLAAMLLIEWPRKDSTPEEVIYEPMAH
;
A
#
# COMPACT_ATOMS: atom_id res chain seq x y z
N PRO A 1 16.44 -4.66 -14.47
CA PRO A 1 15.52 -4.89 -13.33
C PRO A 1 15.09 -3.62 -12.56
N GLY A 2 16.00 -2.66 -12.26
CA GLY A 2 15.64 -1.51 -11.40
C GLY A 2 14.95 -0.31 -12.08
N LYS A 3 15.21 -0.07 -13.39
CA LYS A 3 14.76 1.18 -14.06
C LYS A 3 13.24 1.29 -14.21
N ASP A 4 12.53 0.16 -14.34
CA ASP A 4 11.06 0.12 -14.46
C ASP A 4 10.36 0.46 -13.13
N VAL A 5 10.93 0.03 -12.01
CA VAL A 5 10.38 0.25 -10.67
C VAL A 5 10.30 1.75 -10.36
N TYR A 6 11.37 2.49 -10.66
CA TYR A 6 11.39 3.95 -10.50
C TYR A 6 10.41 4.66 -11.44
N ALA A 7 10.26 4.17 -12.67
CA ALA A 7 9.33 4.77 -13.63
C ALA A 7 7.87 4.57 -13.18
N LEU A 8 7.52 3.37 -12.72
CA LEU A 8 6.18 3.03 -12.25
C LEU A 8 5.78 3.82 -11.00
N THR A 9 6.67 3.95 -10.00
CA THR A 9 6.37 4.72 -8.77
C THR A 9 6.15 6.19 -9.08
N VAL A 10 6.97 6.78 -9.95
CA VAL A 10 6.84 8.19 -10.36
C VAL A 10 5.53 8.42 -11.10
N ILE A 11 5.19 7.55 -12.05
CA ILE A 11 3.92 7.66 -12.80
C ILE A 11 2.72 7.52 -11.87
N GLN A 12 2.77 6.58 -10.92
CA GLN A 12 1.69 6.36 -9.95
C GLN A 12 1.49 7.58 -9.05
N LEU A 13 2.57 8.10 -8.44
CA LEU A 13 2.49 9.28 -7.58
C LEU A 13 2.04 10.52 -8.36
N ALA A 14 2.50 10.72 -9.59
CA ALA A 14 2.05 11.81 -10.45
C ALA A 14 0.56 11.70 -10.79
N THR A 15 0.09 10.49 -11.12
CA THR A 15 -1.32 10.24 -11.42
C THR A 15 -2.21 10.56 -10.23
N VAL A 16 -1.84 10.08 -9.03
CA VAL A 16 -2.58 10.37 -7.79
C VAL A 16 -2.58 11.87 -7.50
N ALA A 17 -1.44 12.54 -7.65
CA ALA A 17 -1.34 13.98 -7.42
C ALA A 17 -2.28 14.79 -8.35
N VAL A 18 -2.34 14.43 -9.64
CA VAL A 18 -3.23 15.09 -10.60
C VAL A 18 -4.70 14.85 -10.25
N ILE A 19 -5.08 13.61 -9.92
CA ILE A 19 -6.45 13.27 -9.55
C ILE A 19 -6.87 14.02 -8.29
N CYS A 20 -6.03 14.03 -7.25
CA CYS A 20 -6.29 14.76 -6.01
C CYS A 20 -6.42 16.27 -6.27
N TRP A 21 -5.58 16.84 -7.13
CA TRP A 21 -5.64 18.26 -7.49
C TRP A 21 -6.96 18.61 -8.19
N ILE A 22 -7.39 17.80 -9.16
CA ILE A 22 -8.68 17.98 -9.84
C ILE A 22 -9.83 17.84 -8.84
N GLY A 23 -9.77 16.86 -7.95
CA GLY A 23 -10.76 16.65 -6.90
C GLY A 23 -10.84 17.79 -5.88
N ALA A 24 -9.73 18.50 -5.64
CA ALA A 24 -9.67 19.66 -4.76
C ALA A 24 -10.12 20.99 -5.41
N ALA A 25 -10.24 21.02 -6.75
CA ALA A 25 -10.65 22.23 -7.48
C ALA A 25 -12.05 22.78 -7.11
N PRO A 26 -13.08 21.96 -6.82
CA PRO A 26 -14.43 22.45 -6.49
C PRO A 26 -14.53 23.18 -5.13
N ASP A 27 -13.77 22.76 -4.12
CA ASP A 27 -13.80 23.33 -2.76
C ASP A 27 -12.83 24.51 -2.57
N GLY A 28 -12.02 24.81 -3.59
CA GLY A 28 -11.01 25.87 -3.56
C GLY A 28 -9.68 25.38 -3.00
N ILE A 29 -8.63 25.47 -3.81
CA ILE A 29 -7.27 25.11 -3.39
C ILE A 29 -6.73 26.23 -2.49
N GLN A 30 -6.74 25.98 -1.18
CA GLN A 30 -6.14 26.85 -0.19
C GLN A 30 -4.75 26.34 0.16
N ALA A 31 -3.73 27.17 -0.10
CA ALA A 31 -2.38 26.85 0.34
C ALA A 31 -2.29 26.97 1.87
N PRO A 32 -1.56 26.06 2.55
CA PRO A 32 -1.28 26.20 3.96
C PRO A 32 -0.56 27.53 4.22
N LEU A 33 -1.06 28.29 5.19
CA LEU A 33 -0.52 29.60 5.56
C LEU A 33 0.74 29.48 6.43
N ASP A 34 0.86 28.37 7.17
CA ASP A 34 1.92 28.15 8.15
C ASP A 34 3.05 27.25 7.63
N GLY A 35 4.29 27.64 7.93
CA GLY A 35 5.48 26.86 7.57
C GLY A 35 5.56 25.49 8.25
N GLU A 36 4.96 25.35 9.43
CA GLU A 36 4.88 24.07 10.17
C GLU A 36 3.99 23.06 9.44
N VAL A 37 2.86 23.52 8.88
CA VAL A 37 1.96 22.68 8.10
C VAL A 37 2.62 22.24 6.80
N TRP A 38 3.37 23.13 6.14
CA TRP A 38 4.20 22.75 4.99
C TRP A 38 5.25 21.69 5.32
N PHE A 39 5.92 21.82 6.46
CA PHE A 39 6.87 20.80 6.92
C PHE A 39 6.17 19.45 7.14
N ALA A 40 5.02 19.44 7.83
CA ALA A 40 4.25 18.22 8.05
C ALA A 40 3.77 17.56 6.74
N ILE A 41 3.36 18.37 5.76
CA ILE A 41 2.96 17.91 4.42
C ILE A 41 4.14 17.28 3.69
N ILE A 42 5.28 17.96 3.62
CA ILE A 42 6.48 17.44 2.93
C ILE A 42 6.99 16.19 3.62
N PHE A 43 7.05 16.19 4.95
CA PHE A 43 7.49 15.04 5.73
C PHE A 43 6.61 13.82 5.45
N THR A 44 5.29 13.96 5.54
CA THR A 44 4.34 12.88 5.27
C THR A 44 4.41 12.42 3.80
N ALA A 45 4.45 13.36 2.85
CA ALA A 45 4.51 13.04 1.42
C ALA A 45 5.78 12.27 1.04
N VAL A 46 6.93 12.59 1.63
CA VAL A 46 8.20 11.93 1.32
C VAL A 46 8.32 10.60 2.07
N PHE A 47 8.19 10.63 3.40
CA PHE A 47 8.50 9.47 4.23
C PHE A 47 7.33 8.49 4.34
N ALA A 48 6.11 8.98 4.53
CA ALA A 48 4.94 8.11 4.65
C ALA A 48 4.44 7.63 3.28
N THR A 49 4.53 8.46 2.23
CA THR A 49 4.02 8.11 0.90
C THR A 49 5.13 7.67 -0.06
N ALA A 50 6.01 8.57 -0.50
CA ALA A 50 6.94 8.26 -1.59
C ALA A 50 7.89 7.10 -1.27
N LEU A 51 8.43 7.06 -0.05
CA LEU A 51 9.29 5.97 0.40
C LEU A 51 8.52 4.65 0.54
N ALA A 52 7.31 4.67 1.10
CA ALA A 52 6.48 3.48 1.26
C ALA A 52 6.12 2.86 -0.10
N PHE A 53 5.66 3.68 -1.05
CA PHE A 53 5.38 3.24 -2.42
C PHE A 53 6.65 2.73 -3.11
N PHE A 54 7.79 3.39 -2.92
CA PHE A 54 9.05 2.93 -3.47
C PHE A 54 9.44 1.54 -2.96
N ILE A 55 9.39 1.34 -1.64
CA ILE A 55 9.67 0.03 -1.01
C ILE A 55 8.67 -1.01 -1.51
N GLN A 56 7.38 -0.66 -1.62
CA GLN A 56 6.35 -1.55 -2.12
C GLN A 56 6.61 -1.99 -3.56
N THR A 57 6.86 -1.06 -4.48
CA THR A 57 7.14 -1.40 -5.88
C THR A 57 8.46 -2.14 -6.02
N TRP A 58 9.47 -1.79 -5.22
CA TRP A 58 10.73 -2.53 -5.20
C TRP A 58 10.53 -3.97 -4.70
N ALA A 59 9.80 -4.16 -3.60
CA ALA A 59 9.45 -5.49 -3.11
C ALA A 59 8.67 -6.27 -4.18
N GLN A 60 7.67 -5.67 -4.82
CA GLN A 60 6.92 -6.31 -5.91
C GLN A 60 7.78 -6.67 -7.12
N SER A 61 8.90 -5.99 -7.32
CA SER A 61 9.84 -6.31 -8.42
C SER A 61 10.71 -7.55 -8.15
N ILE A 62 10.81 -7.98 -6.89
CA ILE A 62 11.67 -9.12 -6.48
C ILE A 62 10.88 -10.29 -5.86
N MET A 63 9.60 -10.10 -5.56
CA MET A 63 8.70 -11.12 -5.00
C MET A 63 7.27 -10.94 -5.52
N ASP A 64 6.50 -12.02 -5.58
CA ASP A 64 5.12 -11.99 -6.09
C ASP A 64 4.28 -10.94 -5.38
N ALA A 65 3.44 -10.23 -6.13
CA ALA A 65 2.60 -9.15 -5.63
C ALA A 65 1.72 -9.60 -4.44
N SER A 66 1.22 -10.83 -4.47
CA SER A 66 0.45 -11.42 -3.36
C SER A 66 1.25 -11.49 -2.07
N ARG A 67 2.53 -11.89 -2.14
CA ARG A 67 3.42 -11.99 -0.97
C ARG A 67 3.75 -10.62 -0.38
N VAL A 68 3.91 -9.60 -1.22
CA VAL A 68 4.11 -8.20 -0.76
C VAL A 68 2.85 -7.67 -0.09
N ALA A 69 1.68 -7.92 -0.67
CA ALA A 69 0.42 -7.51 -0.09
C ALA A 69 0.23 -8.08 1.31
N ILE A 70 0.60 -9.35 1.52
CA ILE A 70 0.56 -10.01 2.84
C ILE A 70 1.43 -9.30 3.87
N ILE A 71 2.66 -8.91 3.50
CA ILE A 71 3.57 -8.20 4.40
C ILE A 71 2.99 -6.83 4.79
N LEU A 72 2.46 -6.08 3.83
CA LEU A 72 1.83 -4.77 4.08
C LEU A 72 0.57 -4.89 4.95
N THR A 73 -0.25 -5.92 4.74
CA THR A 73 -1.40 -6.17 5.61
C THR A 73 -0.99 -6.53 7.04
N MET A 74 0.19 -7.14 7.22
CA MET A 74 0.71 -7.45 8.55
C MET A 74 1.13 -6.19 9.31
N GLU A 75 1.62 -5.16 8.62
CA GLU A 75 1.85 -3.82 9.20
C GLU A 75 0.57 -3.25 9.80
N VAL A 76 -0.57 -3.40 9.12
CA VAL A 76 -1.88 -2.95 9.63
C VAL A 76 -2.27 -3.67 10.92
N VAL A 77 -1.96 -4.97 11.03
CA VAL A 77 -2.20 -5.72 12.28
C VAL A 77 -1.34 -5.17 13.42
N PHE A 78 -0.06 -4.89 13.17
CA PHE A 78 0.81 -4.26 14.18
C PHE A 78 0.33 -2.86 14.55
N ALA A 79 -0.09 -2.04 13.58
CA ALA A 79 -0.66 -0.73 13.83
C ALA A 79 -1.92 -0.80 14.71
N ALA A 80 -2.82 -1.75 14.44
CA ALA A 80 -4.00 -1.98 15.26
C ALA A 80 -3.64 -2.43 16.69
N LEU A 81 -2.68 -3.34 16.85
CA LEU A 81 -2.20 -3.78 18.16
C LEU A 81 -1.58 -2.62 18.94
N THR A 82 -0.76 -1.80 18.30
CA THR A 82 -0.14 -0.63 18.93
C THR A 82 -1.17 0.44 19.27
N SER A 83 -2.15 0.71 18.41
CA SER A 83 -3.25 1.66 18.67
C SER A 83 -4.02 1.29 19.95
N VAL A 84 -4.38 0.02 20.09
CA VAL A 84 -5.06 -0.51 21.29
C VAL A 84 -4.13 -0.45 22.51
N ALA A 85 -2.85 -0.80 22.37
CA ALA A 85 -1.89 -0.80 23.47
C ALA A 85 -1.59 0.62 24.02
N VAL A 86 -1.52 1.62 23.13
CA VAL A 86 -1.31 3.03 23.52
C VAL A 86 -2.60 3.66 24.05
N GLY A 87 -3.75 3.00 23.90
CA GLY A 87 -5.04 3.49 24.39
C GLY A 87 -5.57 4.69 23.61
N GLN A 88 -5.13 4.87 22.35
CA GLN A 88 -5.64 5.93 21.46
C GLN A 88 -7.09 5.69 21.04
N GLU A 89 -7.53 4.43 21.03
CA GLU A 89 -8.90 4.04 20.70
C GLU A 89 -9.65 3.59 21.95
N VAL A 90 -10.85 4.15 22.16
CA VAL A 90 -11.82 3.56 23.08
C VAL A 90 -12.28 2.25 22.44
N LEU A 91 -12.11 1.13 23.15
CA LEU A 91 -12.58 -0.20 22.77
C LEU A 91 -14.12 -0.21 22.65
N SER A 92 -14.61 0.34 21.54
CA SER A 92 -15.98 0.27 21.10
C SER A 92 -16.20 -1.04 20.37
N LEU A 93 -17.44 -1.53 20.43
CA LEU A 93 -17.88 -2.73 19.72
C LEU A 93 -17.60 -2.64 18.21
N GLN A 94 -17.60 -1.42 17.66
CA GLN A 94 -17.28 -1.14 16.25
C GLN A 94 -15.81 -1.40 15.90
N VAL A 95 -14.87 -1.01 16.77
CA VAL A 95 -13.42 -1.22 16.55
C VAL A 95 -13.10 -2.71 16.60
N ILE A 96 -13.71 -3.43 17.54
CA ILE A 96 -13.55 -4.88 17.69
C ILE A 96 -14.10 -5.61 16.45
N LEU A 97 -15.29 -5.24 15.98
CA LEU A 97 -15.89 -5.81 14.77
C LEU A 97 -15.06 -5.53 13.51
N GLY A 98 -14.58 -4.29 13.35
CA GLY A 98 -13.70 -3.92 12.23
C GLY A 98 -12.39 -4.69 12.23
N GLY A 99 -11.75 -4.81 13.40
CA GLY A 99 -10.51 -5.58 13.57
C GLY A 99 -10.71 -7.08 13.30
N LEU A 100 -11.80 -7.68 13.78
CA LEU A 100 -12.13 -9.07 13.48
C LEU A 100 -12.38 -9.31 11.99
N LEU A 101 -13.09 -8.39 11.32
CA LEU A 101 -13.38 -8.49 9.89
C LEU A 101 -12.09 -8.40 9.05
N MET A 102 -11.19 -7.48 9.42
CA MET A 102 -9.85 -7.34 8.84
C MET A 102 -9.04 -8.65 8.93
N LEU A 103 -8.96 -9.25 10.12
CA LEU A 103 -8.26 -10.51 10.34
C LEU A 103 -8.90 -11.68 9.57
N ALA A 104 -10.23 -11.73 9.54
CA ALA A 104 -10.97 -12.75 8.80
C ALA A 104 -10.71 -12.67 7.29
N ALA A 105 -10.75 -11.46 6.71
CA ALA A 105 -10.45 -11.23 5.31
C ALA A 105 -9.00 -11.67 4.97
N MET A 106 -8.06 -11.33 5.85
CA MET A 106 -6.65 -11.72 5.68
C MET A 106 -6.46 -13.24 5.68
N LEU A 107 -7.10 -13.95 6.61
CA LEU A 107 -7.05 -15.42 6.67
C LEU A 107 -7.68 -16.05 5.41
N LEU A 108 -8.74 -15.44 4.87
CA LEU A 108 -9.42 -15.92 3.67
C LEU A 108 -8.56 -15.77 2.41
N ILE A 109 -7.80 -14.67 2.30
CA ILE A 109 -6.87 -14.41 1.20
C ILE A 109 -5.66 -15.34 1.26
N GLU A 110 -5.09 -15.57 2.46
CA GLU A 110 -3.94 -16.45 2.65
C GLU A 110 -4.29 -17.94 2.53
N TRP A 111 -5.59 -18.28 2.55
CA TRP A 111 -6.00 -19.68 2.50
C TRP A 111 -5.41 -20.36 1.25
N PRO A 112 -4.59 -21.41 1.40
CA PRO A 112 -3.85 -21.98 0.28
C PRO A 112 -4.83 -22.43 -0.80
N ARG A 113 -4.87 -21.67 -1.90
CA ARG A 113 -5.64 -22.09 -3.07
C ARG A 113 -4.82 -23.19 -3.73
N LYS A 114 -5.36 -24.41 -3.69
CA LYS A 114 -4.75 -25.56 -4.34
C LYS A 114 -4.97 -25.42 -5.84
N ASP A 115 -4.17 -24.57 -6.48
CA ASP A 115 -4.21 -24.41 -7.92
C ASP A 115 -3.59 -25.67 -8.53
N SER A 116 -4.49 -26.54 -8.96
CA SER A 116 -4.19 -27.85 -9.53
C SER A 116 -4.17 -27.68 -11.04
N THR A 117 -3.06 -27.19 -11.59
CA THR A 117 -2.72 -27.39 -13.02
C THR A 117 -1.24 -27.07 -13.20
N PRO A 118 -0.39 -28.06 -13.51
CA PRO A 118 0.95 -27.80 -14.00
C PRO A 118 0.82 -26.96 -15.26
N GLU A 119 1.34 -25.74 -15.23
CA GLU A 119 1.48 -24.89 -16.40
C GLU A 119 2.43 -25.62 -17.36
N GLU A 120 1.89 -26.13 -18.47
CA GLU A 120 2.65 -26.78 -19.51
C GLU A 120 3.51 -25.71 -20.18
N VAL A 121 4.75 -25.58 -19.70
CA VAL A 121 5.77 -24.71 -20.29
C VAL A 121 6.02 -25.19 -21.71
N ILE A 122 5.34 -24.57 -22.68
CA ILE A 122 5.65 -24.73 -24.10
C ILE A 122 7.04 -24.15 -24.30
N TYR A 123 8.05 -25.02 -24.32
CA TYR A 123 9.37 -24.67 -24.79
C TYR A 123 9.24 -24.27 -26.26
N GLU A 124 9.18 -22.96 -26.55
CA GLU A 124 9.52 -22.52 -27.90
C GLU A 124 10.97 -22.98 -28.16
N PRO A 125 11.21 -23.82 -29.17
CA PRO A 125 12.56 -24.24 -29.47
C PRO A 125 13.32 -22.97 -29.85
N MET A 126 14.38 -22.67 -29.11
CA MET A 126 15.30 -21.58 -29.41
C MET A 126 15.75 -21.75 -30.86
N ALA A 127 15.19 -20.92 -31.75
CA ALA A 127 15.65 -20.81 -33.11
C ALA A 127 17.03 -20.18 -33.05
N HIS A 128 18.02 -21.02 -33.35
CA HIS A 128 19.41 -20.68 -33.58
C HIS A 128 19.57 -19.60 -34.65
#